data_AF-A0A962BX70-F1
#
_entry.id   AF-A0A962BX70-F1
#
_cell.length_a   1.000
_cell.length_b   1.000
_cell.length_c   1.000
_cell.angle_alpha   90.00
_cell.angle_beta   90.00
_cell.angle_gamma   90.00
#
_symmetry.space_group_name_H-M   'P 1'
#
loop_
_entity.id
_entity.type
_entity.pdbx_description
1 polymer ?
#
loop_
_entity_poly.entity_id
_entity_poly.type
_entity_poly.pdbx_seq_one_letter_code
_entity_poly.pdbx_strand_id
1 'polypeptide(L)'
;FLMGFASSATTHYAELLVRMMVGSAFIAASPVVPFQAAFAVFGWVLVGTTAVLFLVPWQLHHKFAERAVPRALRHLRLIAVASLFLGAFVLWSVARSAT
;
A
#
# COMPACT_ATOMS: atom_id res chain seq x y z
N PHE A 1 8.37 -12.65 -4.50
CA PHE A 1 7.23 -11.72 -4.43
C PHE A 1 7.69 -10.27 -4.27
N LEU A 2 8.21 -9.84 -3.11
CA LEU A 2 8.50 -8.42 -2.82
C LEU A 2 9.43 -7.70 -3.83
N MET A 3 10.51 -8.33 -4.29
CA MET A 3 11.37 -7.74 -5.34
C MET A 3 10.71 -7.65 -6.72
N GLY A 4 9.65 -8.42 -6.97
CA GLY A 4 9.02 -8.53 -8.29
C GLY A 4 8.41 -7.23 -8.79
N PHE A 5 7.96 -6.35 -7.89
CA PHE A 5 7.40 -5.07 -8.27
C PHE A 5 8.45 -4.03 -8.66
N ALA A 6 9.71 -4.24 -8.28
CA ALA A 6 10.81 -3.37 -8.66
C ALA A 6 11.65 -3.93 -9.82
N SER A 7 11.30 -5.09 -10.40
CA SER A 7 12.15 -5.78 -11.38
C SER A 7 12.22 -5.12 -12.76
N SER A 8 11.22 -4.30 -13.11
CA SER A 8 11.13 -3.62 -14.41
C SER A 8 10.36 -2.31 -14.27
N ALA A 9 10.52 -1.41 -15.24
CA ALA A 9 9.72 -0.17 -15.28
C ALA A 9 8.22 -0.47 -15.35
N THR A 10 7.81 -1.45 -16.16
CA THR A 10 6.39 -1.80 -16.32
C THR A 10 5.78 -2.31 -15.01
N THR A 11 6.46 -3.23 -14.32
CA THR A 11 5.96 -3.76 -13.04
C THR A 11 5.95 -2.68 -11.96
N HIS A 12 6.93 -1.77 -11.97
CA HIS A 12 6.97 -0.64 -11.05
C HIS A 12 5.80 0.31 -11.23
N TYR A 13 5.54 0.79 -12.45
CA TYR A 13 4.43 1.72 -12.67
C TYR A 13 3.06 1.05 -12.51
N ALA A 14 2.93 -0.24 -12.84
CA ALA A 14 1.72 -1.00 -12.54
C ALA A 14 1.46 -1.07 -11.03
N GLU A 15 2.48 -1.32 -10.21
CA GLU A 15 2.39 -1.26 -8.76
C GLU A 15 1.93 0.13 -8.29
N LEU A 16 2.57 1.20 -8.77
CA LEU A 16 2.21 2.57 -8.37
C LEU A 16 0.77 2.93 -8.77
N LEU A 17 0.29 2.49 -9.94
CA LEU A 17 -1.10 2.71 -10.34
C LEU A 17 -2.09 2.00 -9.41
N VAL A 18 -1.84 0.72 -9.10
CA VAL A 18 -2.69 -0.03 -8.15
C VAL A 18 -2.67 0.62 -6.78
N ARG A 19 -1.49 1.01 -6.31
CA ARG A 19 -1.32 1.68 -5.02
C ARG A 19 -2.04 3.02 -4.97
N MET A 20 -1.99 3.80 -6.05
CA MET A 20 -2.74 5.05 -6.19
C MET A 20 -4.25 4.82 -6.14
N MET A 21 -4.75 3.84 -6.90
CA MET A 21 -6.18 3.49 -6.90
C MET A 21 -6.65 3.06 -5.51
N VAL A 22 -5.88 2.22 -4.82
CA VAL A 22 -6.21 1.77 -3.45
C VAL A 22 -6.18 2.95 -2.48
N GLY A 23 -5.18 3.83 -2.54
CA GLY A 23 -5.11 5.01 -1.68
C GLY A 23 -6.29 5.96 -1.86
N SER A 24 -6.66 6.21 -3.11
CA SER A 24 -7.85 7.00 -3.45
C SER A 24 -9.14 6.35 -2.97
N ALA A 25 -9.25 5.02 -3.04
CA ALA A 25 -10.40 4.28 -2.51
C ALA A 25 -10.52 4.41 -0.98
N PHE A 26 -9.41 4.38 -0.24
CA PHE A 26 -9.40 4.65 1.20
C PHE A 26 -9.93 6.06 1.53
N ILE A 27 -9.49 7.08 0.79
CA ILE A 27 -9.96 8.46 0.97
C ILE A 27 -11.46 8.56 0.66
N ALA A 28 -11.90 8.02 -0.50
CA ALA A 28 -13.28 8.10 -0.94
C ALA A 28 -14.25 7.35 0.01
N ALA A 29 -13.84 6.19 0.54
CA ALA A 29 -14.64 5.42 1.49
C ALA A 29 -14.59 5.98 2.92
N SER A 30 -13.60 6.82 3.25
CA SER A 30 -13.40 7.31 4.62
C SER A 30 -14.63 7.92 5.28
N PRO A 31 -15.52 8.70 4.62
CA PRO A 31 -16.64 9.33 5.31
C PRO A 31 -17.73 8.37 5.77
N VAL A 32 -17.79 7.15 5.21
CA VAL A 32 -18.88 6.20 5.45
C VAL A 32 -18.48 5.03 6.34
N VAL A 33 -17.19 4.88 6.69
CA VAL A 33 -16.67 3.78 7.52
C VAL A 33 -16.50 4.17 9.00
N PRO A 34 -16.61 3.23 9.96
CA PRO A 34 -16.55 3.50 11.40
C PRO A 34 -15.20 4.04 11.93
N PHE A 35 -14.19 4.24 11.08
CA PHE A 35 -12.87 4.79 11.43
C PHE A 35 -12.41 5.85 10.44
N GLN A 36 -13.27 6.85 10.18
CA GLN A 36 -13.09 7.84 9.10
C GLN A 36 -11.69 8.46 9.06
N ALA A 37 -11.22 8.99 10.19
CA ALA A 37 -9.90 9.64 10.26
C ALA A 37 -8.76 8.67 9.93
N ALA A 38 -8.82 7.42 10.41
CA ALA A 38 -7.78 6.43 10.14
C ALA A 38 -7.72 6.07 8.65
N PHE A 39 -8.87 5.87 8.01
CA PHE A 39 -8.95 5.58 6.57
C PHE A 39 -8.49 6.77 5.72
N ALA A 40 -8.90 7.99 6.08
CA ALA A 40 -8.48 9.20 5.38
C ALA A 40 -6.97 9.43 5.49
N VAL A 41 -6.40 9.37 6.69
CA VAL A 41 -4.96 9.56 6.92
C VAL A 41 -4.16 8.48 6.19
N PHE A 42 -4.55 7.21 6.32
CA PHE A 42 -3.88 6.11 5.63
C PHE A 42 -3.93 6.27 4.10
N GLY A 43 -5.10 6.63 3.57
CA GLY A 43 -5.28 6.89 2.14
C GLY A 43 -4.40 8.03 1.63
N TRP A 44 -4.35 9.17 2.36
CA TRP A 44 -3.49 10.30 2.00
C TRP A 44 -2.01 9.98 2.07
N VAL A 45 -1.56 9.24 3.09
CA VAL A 45 -0.18 8.74 3.16
C VAL A 45 0.13 7.86 1.97
N LEU A 46 -0.79 6.96 1.59
CA LEU A 46 -0.60 6.06 0.46
C LEU A 46 -0.54 6.82 -0.88
N VAL A 47 -1.44 7.76 -1.12
CA VAL A 47 -1.46 8.63 -2.31
C VAL A 47 -0.20 9.49 -2.38
N GLY A 48 0.12 10.22 -1.32
CA GLY A 48 1.25 11.15 -1.28
C GLY A 48 2.58 10.46 -1.52
N THR A 49 2.83 9.33 -0.83
CA THR A 49 4.06 8.55 -1.05
C THR A 49 4.13 7.94 -2.45
N THR A 50 3.01 7.54 -3.04
CA THR A 50 2.95 7.02 -4.41
C THR A 50 3.23 8.12 -5.44
N ALA A 51 2.66 9.32 -5.24
CA ALA A 51 2.92 10.47 -6.10
C ALA A 51 4.41 10.86 -6.11
N VAL A 52 5.06 10.84 -4.94
CA VAL A 52 6.52 11.03 -4.84
C VAL A 52 7.26 9.95 -5.62
N LEU A 53 6.87 8.68 -5.49
CA LEU A 53 7.53 7.59 -6.21
C LEU A 53 7.36 7.66 -7.74
N PHE A 54 6.25 8.21 -8.24
CA PHE A 54 6.10 8.47 -9.68
C PHE A 54 7.15 9.44 -10.25
N LEU A 55 7.65 10.36 -9.42
CA LEU A 55 8.68 11.33 -9.81
C LEU A 55 10.10 10.75 -9.65
N VAL A 56 10.26 9.68 -8.88
CA VAL A 56 11.55 9.03 -8.64
C VAL A 56 11.88 8.09 -9.80
N PRO A 57 13.06 8.19 -10.41
CA PRO A 57 13.49 7.22 -11.42
C PRO A 57 13.41 5.79 -10.89
N TRP A 58 12.74 4.90 -11.62
CA TRP A 58 12.47 3.53 -11.17
C TRP A 58 13.73 2.75 -10.78
N GLN A 59 14.89 3.06 -11.38
CA GLN A 59 16.17 2.44 -11.05
C GLN A 59 16.63 2.76 -9.62
N LEU A 60 16.27 3.94 -9.08
CA LEU A 60 16.54 4.29 -7.68
C LEU A 60 15.64 3.48 -6.74
N HIS A 61 14.36 3.32 -7.10
CA HIS A 61 13.45 2.45 -6.36
C HIS A 61 13.92 0.99 -6.39
N HIS A 62 14.41 0.51 -7.53
CA HIS A 62 15.02 -0.81 -7.67
C HIS A 62 16.22 -1.00 -6.72
N LYS A 63 17.19 -0.08 -6.75
CA LYS A 63 18.36 -0.11 -5.85
C LYS A 63 17.99 -0.01 -4.37
N PHE A 64 16.90 0.68 -4.06
CA PHE A 64 16.36 0.71 -2.70
C PHE A 64 15.76 -0.65 -2.31
N ALA A 65 14.96 -1.24 -3.18
CA ALA A 65 14.32 -2.54 -2.97
C ALA A 65 15.37 -3.65 -2.73
N GLU A 66 16.47 -3.66 -3.49
CA GLU A 66 17.59 -4.61 -3.29
C GLU A 66 18.15 -4.58 -1.86
N ARG A 67 18.14 -3.41 -1.20
CA ARG A 67 18.60 -3.24 0.19
C ARG A 67 17.51 -3.50 1.21
N ALA A 68 16.27 -3.09 0.91
CA ALA A 68 15.16 -3.11 1.85
C ALA A 68 14.52 -4.51 1.95
N VAL A 69 14.30 -5.18 0.81
CA VAL A 69 13.58 -6.44 0.75
C VAL A 69 14.25 -7.55 1.57
N PRO A 70 15.58 -7.77 1.53
CA PRO A 70 16.21 -8.78 2.37
C PRO A 70 15.95 -8.55 3.86
N ARG A 71 15.92 -7.28 4.31
CA ARG A 71 15.61 -6.94 5.71
C ARG A 71 14.15 -7.22 6.05
N ALA A 72 13.23 -6.91 5.14
CA ALA A 72 11.81 -7.20 5.30
C ALA A 72 11.55 -8.71 5.35
N LEU A 73 12.23 -9.51 4.53
CA LEU A 73 12.09 -10.97 4.51
C LEU A 73 12.47 -11.63 5.84
N ARG A 74 13.42 -11.04 6.61
CA ARG A 74 13.72 -11.51 7.99
C ARG A 74 12.52 -11.41 8.94
N HIS A 75 11.56 -10.55 8.63
CA HIS A 75 10.35 -10.30 9.43
C HIS A 75 9.08 -10.77 8.70
N LEU A 76 9.21 -11.67 7.70
CA LEU A 76 8.10 -12.03 6.81
C LEU A 76 6.87 -12.56 7.57
N ARG A 77 7.08 -13.34 8.65
CA ARG A 77 5.97 -13.84 9.49
C ARG A 77 5.20 -12.70 10.15
N LEU A 78 5.90 -11.72 10.71
CA LEU A 78 5.27 -10.55 11.32
C LEU A 78 4.48 -9.75 10.28
N ILE A 79 5.09 -9.52 9.10
CA ILE A 79 4.44 -8.82 7.99
C ILE A 79 3.18 -9.57 7.54
N ALA A 80 3.24 -10.90 7.42
CA ALA A 80 2.09 -11.70 7.00
C ALA A 80 0.94 -11.61 8.01
N VAL A 81 1.22 -11.76 9.31
CA VAL A 81 0.21 -11.65 10.38
C VAL A 81 -0.39 -10.24 10.41
N ALA A 82 0.44 -9.21 10.33
CA ALA A 82 -0.02 -7.82 10.29
C ALA A 82 -0.90 -7.55 9.06
N SER A 83 -0.50 -8.03 7.87
CA SER A 83 -1.28 -7.89 6.64
C SER A 83 -2.63 -8.59 6.71
N LEU A 84 -2.70 -9.80 7.27
CA LEU A 84 -3.97 -10.51 7.45
C LEU A 84 -4.89 -9.78 8.42
N PHE A 85 -4.35 -9.30 9.55
CA PHE A 85 -5.12 -8.54 10.52
C PHE A 85 -5.66 -7.22 9.94
N LEU A 86 -4.80 -6.44 9.28
CA LEU A 86 -5.21 -5.18 8.63
C LEU A 86 -6.21 -5.42 7.50
N GLY A 87 -6.04 -6.48 6.70
CA GLY A 87 -6.98 -6.85 5.65
C GLY A 87 -8.36 -7.19 6.21
N ALA A 88 -8.42 -8.03 7.26
CA ALA A 88 -9.67 -8.36 7.95
C ALA A 88 -10.34 -7.13 8.55
N PHE A 89 -9.56 -6.22 9.14
CA PHE A 89 -10.05 -4.96 9.69
C PHE A 89 -10.69 -4.07 8.61
N VAL A 90 -10.07 -3.95 7.43
CA VAL A 90 -10.62 -3.20 6.30
C VAL A 90 -11.93 -3.81 5.83
N LEU A 91 -11.97 -5.13 5.61
CA LEU A 91 -13.19 -5.84 5.18
C LEU A 91 -14.33 -5.69 6.19
N TRP A 92 -14.04 -5.86 7.48
CA TRP A 92 -15.02 -5.66 8.55
C TRP A 92 -15.58 -4.24 8.56
N SER A 93 -14.71 -3.23 8.40
CA SER A 93 -15.11 -1.82 8.40
C SER A 93 -16.05 -1.53 7.24
N VAL A 94 -15.74 -2.03 6.05
CA VAL A 94 -16.61 -1.87 4.87
C VAL A 94 -17.93 -2.61 5.05
N ALA A 95 -17.92 -3.84 5.54
CA ALA A 95 -19.14 -4.64 5.76
C ALA A 95 -20.10 -3.96 6.74
N ARG A 96 -19.59 -3.35 7.81
CA ARG A 96 -20.38 -2.62 8.81
C ARG A 96 -20.93 -1.28 8.30
N SER A 97 -20.38 -0.77 7.20
CA SER A 97 -20.84 0.49 6.58
C SER A 97 -21.97 0.27 5.58
N ALA A 98 -22.16 -0.97 5.14
CA ALA A 98 -23.20 -1.38 4.18
C ALA A 98 -24.49 -1.84 4.88
N THR A 99 -24.50 -1.91 6.21
CA THR A 99 -25.63 -2.30 7.07
C THR A 99 -26.17 -1.09 7.81
#